data_AF-A0A0C3AV72-F1
#
_entry.id   AF-A0A0C3AV72-F1
#
_cell.length_a   1.000
_cell.length_b   1.000
_cell.length_c   1.000
_cell.angle_alpha   90.00
_cell.angle_beta   90.00
_cell.angle_gamma   90.00
#
_symmetry.space_group_name_H-M   'P 1'
#
loop_
_entity.id
_entity.type
_entity.pdbx_description
1 polymer ?
#
loop_
_entity_poly.entity_id
_entity_poly.type
_entity_poly.pdbx_seq_one_letter_code
_entity_poly.pdbx_strand_id
1 'polypeptide(L)'
;MSNPTPPATLPEKLPDPVKLVLDADQKQAEAVGIVMALFAGALVSLAQIVEGVGSEDPKTTTASWQAMRVFLYGSVMLNLGGAFLSLLTIKMCTDLPLAYHQSTDKEGKNIKLPHGVEPQYRFGLLLKAGMSRHYATVDHMSTMALILACMCTFASLTFWVCLNTPSAITSGLTMIIFGLVGLGAISAFVMTSLGEGWK
;
A
#
# COMPACT_ATOMS: atom_id res chain seq x y z
N MET A 1 20.56 53.82 22.71
CA MET A 1 20.37 52.46 23.27
C MET A 1 19.36 51.75 22.38
N SER A 2 19.82 51.00 21.39
CA SER A 2 18.96 50.18 20.53
C SER A 2 18.63 48.89 21.27
N ASN A 3 17.34 48.62 21.48
CA ASN A 3 16.87 47.35 22.01
C ASN A 3 17.31 46.21 21.06
N PRO A 4 17.93 45.13 21.56
CA PRO A 4 18.16 43.95 20.74
C PRO A 4 16.81 43.28 20.47
N THR A 5 16.46 43.17 19.20
CA THR A 5 15.34 42.36 18.72
C THR A 5 15.53 40.91 19.20
N PRO A 6 14.51 40.25 19.77
CA PRO A 6 14.64 38.85 20.17
C PRO A 6 14.97 37.99 18.94
N PRO A 7 15.83 36.96 19.10
CA PRO A 7 16.15 36.04 18.00
C PRO A 7 14.86 35.39 17.51
N ALA A 8 14.68 35.39 16.18
CA ALA A 8 13.58 34.69 15.54
C ALA A 8 13.61 33.22 16.00
N THR A 9 12.59 32.82 16.76
CA THR A 9 12.41 31.42 17.15
C THR A 9 12.17 30.62 15.88
N LEU A 10 13.18 29.87 15.45
CA LEU A 10 13.02 28.84 14.42
C LEU A 10 11.82 27.98 14.81
N PRO A 11 10.88 27.69 13.91
CA PRO A 11 9.80 26.76 14.22
C PRO A 11 10.43 25.38 14.47
N GLU A 12 10.65 25.06 15.74
CA GLU A 12 11.32 23.84 16.24
C GLU A 12 10.52 22.56 15.94
N LYS A 13 9.29 22.69 15.46
CA LYS A 13 8.39 21.57 15.18
C LYS A 13 7.69 21.76 13.84
N LEU A 14 7.43 20.65 13.16
CA LEU A 14 6.50 20.62 12.04
C LEU A 14 5.15 21.22 12.48
N PRO A 15 4.45 21.95 11.61
CA PRO A 15 3.10 22.40 11.90
C PRO A 15 2.21 21.21 12.29
N ASP A 16 1.41 21.35 13.36
CA ASP A 16 0.56 20.27 13.88
C ASP A 16 -0.29 19.55 12.80
N PRO A 17 -0.88 20.26 11.79
CA PRO A 17 -1.62 19.60 10.72
C PRO A 17 -0.74 18.71 9.84
N VAL A 18 0.51 19.09 9.58
CA VAL A 18 1.45 18.30 8.76
C VAL A 18 1.89 17.07 9.55
N LYS A 19 2.19 17.25 10.84
CA LYS A 19 2.58 16.15 11.71
C LYS A 19 1.48 15.11 11.84
N LEU A 20 0.22 15.54 12.00
CA LEU A 20 -0.91 14.62 12.11
C LEU A 20 -1.09 13.77 10.86
N VAL A 21 -0.98 14.37 9.66
CA VAL A 21 -1.07 13.62 8.39
C VAL A 21 0.12 12.67 8.24
N LEU A 22 1.34 13.13 8.56
CA LEU A 22 2.55 12.32 8.48
C LEU A 22 2.50 11.09 9.40
N ASP A 23 2.10 11.29 10.66
CA ASP A 23 1.98 10.21 11.65
C ASP A 23 0.91 9.19 11.23
N ALA A 24 -0.20 9.66 10.62
CA ALA A 24 -1.25 8.80 10.09
C ALA A 24 -0.75 7.95 8.92
N ASP A 25 -0.11 8.58 7.93
CA ASP A 25 0.42 7.91 6.74
C ASP A 25 1.52 6.91 7.10
N GLN A 26 2.41 7.27 8.04
CA GLN A 26 3.45 6.38 8.53
C GLN A 26 2.86 5.12 9.19
N LYS A 27 1.88 5.29 10.09
CA LYS A 27 1.21 4.15 10.74
C LYS A 27 0.45 3.27 9.75
N GLN A 28 -0.18 3.89 8.76
CA GLN A 28 -0.89 3.15 7.71
C GLN A 28 0.10 2.33 6.87
N ALA A 29 1.20 2.94 6.42
CA ALA A 29 2.23 2.25 5.66
C ALA A 29 2.87 1.11 6.47
N GLU A 30 3.13 1.31 7.78
CA GLU A 30 3.63 0.26 8.67
C GLU A 30 2.66 -0.92 8.74
N ALA A 31 1.38 -0.67 9.00
CA ALA A 31 0.37 -1.72 9.07
C ALA A 31 0.24 -2.49 7.76
N VAL A 32 0.17 -1.77 6.63
CA VAL A 32 0.08 -2.39 5.28
C VAL A 32 1.33 -3.22 5.00
N GLY A 33 2.51 -2.69 5.29
CA GLY A 33 3.78 -3.40 5.08
C GLY A 33 3.86 -4.70 5.87
N ILE A 34 3.44 -4.69 7.14
CA ILE A 34 3.39 -5.89 7.99
C ILE A 34 2.42 -6.92 7.41
N VAL A 35 1.20 -6.51 7.07
CA VAL A 35 0.17 -7.40 6.51
C VAL A 35 0.67 -8.04 5.22
N MET A 36 1.19 -7.24 4.29
CA MET A 36 1.72 -7.73 3.01
C MET A 36 2.87 -8.72 3.22
N ALA A 37 3.80 -8.45 4.15
CA ALA A 37 4.89 -9.38 4.45
C ALA A 37 4.38 -10.71 5.04
N LEU A 38 3.40 -10.66 5.95
CA LEU A 38 2.79 -11.86 6.52
C LEU A 38 2.05 -12.69 5.45
N PHE A 39 1.31 -12.03 4.57
CA PHE A 39 0.64 -12.69 3.44
C PHE A 39 1.64 -13.33 2.49
N ALA A 40 2.74 -12.64 2.15
CA ALA A 40 3.81 -13.25 1.37
C ALA A 40 4.34 -14.54 2.02
N GLY A 41 4.61 -14.51 3.33
CA GLY A 41 5.07 -15.68 4.08
C GLY A 41 4.08 -16.84 4.03
N ALA A 42 2.80 -16.57 4.30
CA ALA A 42 1.75 -17.59 4.23
C ALA A 42 1.59 -18.20 2.83
N LEU A 43 1.69 -17.37 1.78
CA LEU A 43 1.59 -17.81 0.40
C LEU A 43 2.81 -18.59 -0.06
N VAL A 44 4.01 -18.28 0.43
CA VAL A 44 5.21 -19.10 0.22
C VAL A 44 5.03 -20.48 0.85
N SER A 45 4.50 -20.56 2.08
CA SER A 45 4.18 -21.86 2.70
C SER A 45 3.15 -22.64 1.88
N LEU A 46 2.12 -21.97 1.36
CA LEU A 46 1.16 -22.61 0.45
C LEU A 46 1.84 -23.09 -0.84
N ALA A 47 2.75 -22.30 -1.42
CA ALA A 47 3.50 -22.69 -2.61
C ALA A 47 4.34 -23.95 -2.39
N GLN A 48 4.96 -24.08 -1.22
CA GLN A 48 5.71 -25.29 -0.85
C GLN A 48 4.78 -26.52 -0.75
N ILE A 49 3.57 -26.36 -0.23
CA ILE A 49 2.57 -27.45 -0.19
C ILE A 49 2.15 -27.83 -1.63
N VAL A 50 1.91 -26.84 -2.50
CA VAL A 50 1.54 -27.03 -3.90
C VAL A 50 2.65 -27.75 -4.69
N GLU A 51 3.91 -27.42 -4.42
CA GLU A 51 5.06 -28.07 -5.07
C GLU A 51 5.30 -29.49 -4.56
N GLY A 52 4.93 -29.78 -3.31
CA GLY A 52 4.99 -31.12 -2.73
C GLY A 52 3.99 -32.12 -3.33
N VAL A 53 3.01 -31.67 -4.11
CA VAL A 53 2.11 -32.54 -4.87
C VAL A 53 2.89 -33.14 -6.05
N GLY A 54 3.09 -34.46 -6.02
CA GLY A 54 3.93 -35.18 -6.96
C GLY A 54 3.60 -34.88 -8.43
N SER A 55 4.64 -34.67 -9.25
CA SER A 55 4.53 -34.35 -10.68
C SER A 55 3.87 -35.46 -11.52
N GLU A 56 3.64 -36.64 -10.93
CA GLU A 56 2.95 -37.77 -11.55
C GLU A 56 1.42 -37.70 -11.38
N ASP A 57 0.90 -36.79 -10.54
CA ASP A 57 -0.55 -36.59 -10.42
C ASP A 57 -1.07 -35.86 -11.67
N PRO A 58 -1.99 -36.47 -12.45
CA PRO A 58 -2.55 -35.87 -13.67
C PRO A 58 -3.25 -34.52 -13.43
N LYS A 59 -3.57 -34.17 -12.18
CA LYS A 59 -4.10 -32.84 -11.83
C LYS A 59 -3.07 -31.72 -12.00
N THR A 60 -1.79 -32.01 -11.84
CA THR A 60 -0.69 -31.01 -11.87
C THR A 60 -0.38 -30.47 -13.27
N THR A 61 -0.81 -31.17 -14.32
CA THR A 61 -0.64 -30.77 -15.72
C THR A 61 -1.84 -30.00 -16.27
N THR A 62 -2.90 -29.84 -15.48
CA THR A 62 -4.10 -29.11 -15.91
C THR A 62 -3.84 -27.61 -16.03
N ALA A 63 -4.50 -26.96 -16.99
CA ALA A 63 -4.39 -25.51 -17.18
C ALA A 63 -4.80 -24.73 -15.91
N SER A 64 -5.77 -25.23 -15.15
CA SER A 64 -6.21 -24.65 -13.88
C SER A 64 -5.13 -24.70 -12.79
N TRP A 65 -4.34 -25.78 -12.73
CA TRP A 65 -3.22 -25.90 -11.79
C TRP A 65 -2.07 -24.96 -12.14
N GLN A 66 -1.76 -24.82 -13.44
CA GLN A 66 -0.76 -23.85 -13.90
C GLN A 66 -1.20 -22.41 -13.65
N ALA A 67 -2.47 -22.08 -13.91
CA ALA A 67 -3.03 -20.77 -13.61
C ALA A 67 -2.95 -20.44 -12.11
N MET A 68 -3.31 -21.40 -11.25
CA MET A 68 -3.16 -21.28 -9.80
C MET A 68 -1.73 -20.92 -9.39
N ARG A 69 -0.73 -21.62 -9.93
CA ARG A 69 0.70 -21.34 -9.65
C ARG A 69 1.08 -19.93 -10.08
N VAL A 70 0.69 -19.50 -11.27
CA VAL A 70 0.96 -18.13 -11.75
C VAL A 70 0.37 -17.09 -10.80
N PHE A 71 -0.89 -17.26 -10.39
CA PHE A 71 -1.53 -16.35 -9.43
C PHE A 71 -0.88 -16.43 -8.04
N LEU A 72 -0.43 -17.60 -7.61
CA LEU A 72 0.23 -17.79 -6.32
C LEU A 72 1.58 -17.07 -6.27
N TYR A 73 2.49 -17.34 -7.21
CA TYR A 73 3.80 -16.68 -7.25
C TYR A 73 3.67 -15.18 -7.55
N GLY A 74 2.73 -14.81 -8.43
CA GLY A 74 2.41 -13.40 -8.67
C GLY A 74 1.97 -12.70 -7.38
N SER A 75 1.10 -13.34 -6.61
CA SER A 75 0.68 -12.80 -5.31
C SER A 75 1.84 -12.69 -4.31
N VAL A 76 2.72 -13.69 -4.22
CA VAL A 76 3.92 -13.62 -3.36
C VAL A 76 4.78 -12.41 -3.72
N MET A 77 5.08 -12.22 -5.01
CA MET A 77 5.92 -11.12 -5.48
C MET A 77 5.26 -9.75 -5.27
N LEU A 78 3.95 -9.64 -5.46
CA LEU A 78 3.21 -8.40 -5.22
C LEU A 78 3.12 -8.06 -3.73
N ASN A 79 2.93 -9.06 -2.87
CA ASN A 79 2.95 -8.89 -1.41
C ASN A 79 4.35 -8.43 -0.93
N LEU A 80 5.42 -9.08 -1.39
CA LEU A 80 6.80 -8.65 -1.09
C LEU A 80 7.10 -7.24 -1.63
N GLY A 81 6.70 -6.96 -2.87
CA GLY A 81 6.86 -5.66 -3.49
C GLY A 81 6.10 -4.55 -2.77
N GLY A 82 4.85 -4.79 -2.37
CA GLY A 82 4.05 -3.84 -1.60
C GLY A 82 4.58 -3.63 -0.18
N ALA A 83 5.12 -4.68 0.46
CA ALA A 83 5.83 -4.53 1.73
C ALA A 83 7.06 -3.63 1.58
N PHE A 84 7.85 -3.80 0.51
CA PHE A 84 9.00 -2.93 0.22
C PHE A 84 8.58 -1.49 -0.11
N LEU A 85 7.53 -1.29 -0.89
CA LEU A 85 6.96 0.04 -1.17
C LEU A 85 6.49 0.72 0.12
N SER A 86 5.89 -0.03 1.04
CA SER A 86 5.50 0.47 2.36
C SER A 86 6.70 0.93 3.19
N LEU A 87 7.82 0.19 3.16
CA LEU A 87 9.08 0.63 3.79
C LEU A 87 9.62 1.91 3.15
N LEU A 88 9.50 2.06 1.83
CA LEU A 88 9.88 3.31 1.14
C LEU A 88 8.99 4.48 1.55
N THR A 89 7.67 4.27 1.68
CA THR A 89 6.74 5.28 2.18
C THR A 89 7.13 5.70 3.60
N ILE A 90 7.36 4.73 4.51
CA ILE A 90 7.81 5.01 5.88
C ILE A 90 9.11 5.82 5.88
N LYS A 91 10.09 5.41 5.07
CA LYS A 91 11.37 6.13 4.96
C LYS A 91 11.17 7.58 4.53
N MET A 92 10.35 7.80 3.50
CA MET A 92 10.02 9.15 3.03
C MET A 92 9.31 9.97 4.11
N CYS A 93 8.42 9.35 4.89
CA CYS A 93 7.76 10.00 6.03
C CYS A 93 8.76 10.38 7.13
N THR A 94 9.71 9.50 7.47
CA THR A 94 10.73 9.77 8.50
C THR A 94 11.79 10.77 8.07
N ASP A 95 12.04 10.90 6.76
CA ASP A 95 12.99 11.87 6.20
C ASP A 95 12.39 13.29 6.11
N LEU A 96 11.06 13.43 6.13
CA LEU A 96 10.37 14.71 5.98
C LEU A 96 10.69 15.73 7.10
N PRO A 97 10.70 15.36 8.40
CA PRO A 97 11.09 16.28 9.46
C PRO A 97 12.50 16.84 9.28
N LEU A 98 13.44 15.99 8.85
CA LEU A 98 14.82 16.39 8.60
C LEU A 98 14.92 17.36 7.41
N ALA A 99 14.20 17.08 6.31
CA ALA A 99 14.13 17.95 5.14
C ALA A 99 13.47 19.31 5.46
N TYR A 100 12.44 19.31 6.32
CA TYR A 100 11.79 20.53 6.80
C TYR A 100 12.75 21.42 7.61
N HIS A 101 13.50 20.84 8.56
CA HIS A 101 14.49 21.59 9.32
C HIS A 101 15.59 22.16 8.43
N GLN A 102 16.14 21.38 7.49
CA GLN A 102 17.18 21.86 6.55
C GLN A 102 16.70 22.95 5.58
N SER A 103 15.41 22.97 5.25
CA SER A 103 14.84 23.98 4.35
C SER A 103 14.45 25.26 5.10
N THR A 104 14.08 25.14 6.37
CA THR A 104 13.78 26.29 7.26
C THR A 104 15.06 27.03 7.65
N ASP A 105 16.14 26.29 7.92
CA ASP A 105 17.47 26.83 8.28
C ASP A 105 18.16 27.58 7.12
N LYS A 106 17.64 27.41 5.89
CA LYS A 106 18.15 28.08 4.67
C LYS A 106 17.36 29.33 4.25
N GLU A 107 16.41 29.79 5.07
CA GLU A 107 15.59 31.01 4.95
C GLU A 107 15.13 31.43 3.53
N GLY A 108 13.82 31.40 3.27
CA GLY A 108 13.21 32.16 2.18
C GLY A 108 13.02 31.45 0.83
N LYS A 109 13.14 30.11 0.76
CA LYS A 109 12.68 29.39 -0.43
C LYS A 109 11.15 29.36 -0.42
N ASN A 110 10.54 30.35 -1.07
CA ASN A 110 9.19 30.24 -1.62
C ASN A 110 9.13 28.94 -2.42
N ILE A 111 8.69 27.85 -1.79
CA ILE A 111 8.43 26.59 -2.47
C ILE A 111 7.28 26.92 -3.41
N LYS A 112 7.63 27.23 -4.68
CA LYS A 112 6.65 27.48 -5.73
C LYS A 112 5.79 26.23 -5.83
N LEU A 113 4.60 26.33 -5.24
CA LEU A 113 3.58 25.31 -5.37
C LEU A 113 3.37 25.11 -6.87
N PRO A 114 3.47 23.88 -7.40
CA PRO A 114 3.09 23.64 -8.79
C PRO A 114 1.66 24.18 -8.98
N HIS A 115 1.49 25.08 -9.95
CA HIS A 115 0.19 25.66 -10.28
C HIS A 115 -0.83 24.53 -10.47
N GLY A 116 -1.89 24.51 -9.67
CA GLY A 116 -2.99 23.54 -9.75
C GLY A 116 -3.14 22.57 -8.58
N VAL A 117 -2.24 22.54 -7.59
CA VAL A 117 -2.43 21.71 -6.38
C VAL A 117 -3.13 22.54 -5.31
N GLU A 118 -4.44 22.31 -5.13
CA GLU A 118 -5.17 22.94 -4.04
C GLU A 118 -4.59 22.55 -2.67
N PRO A 119 -4.37 23.51 -1.77
CA PRO A 119 -3.76 23.27 -0.45
C PRO A 119 -4.65 22.49 0.52
N GLN A 120 -5.88 22.15 0.12
CA GLN A 120 -6.83 21.39 0.94
C GLN A 120 -6.58 19.88 0.88
N TYR A 121 -5.84 19.38 -0.10
CA TYR A 121 -5.52 17.96 -0.22
C TYR A 121 -4.33 17.57 0.67
N ARG A 122 -4.43 16.40 1.35
CA ARG A 122 -3.40 15.81 2.23
C ARG A 122 -1.98 15.90 1.65
N PHE A 123 -1.84 15.57 0.36
CA PHE A 123 -0.57 15.61 -0.35
C PHE A 123 -0.02 17.03 -0.55
N GLY A 124 -0.88 18.03 -0.79
CA GLY A 124 -0.48 19.43 -0.94
C GLY A 124 0.12 20.01 0.34
N LEU A 125 -0.35 19.56 1.50
CA LEU A 125 0.15 19.95 2.81
C LEU A 125 1.55 19.37 3.07
N LEU A 126 1.76 18.09 2.73
CA LEU A 126 3.07 17.42 2.82
C LEU A 126 4.09 18.01 1.83
N LEU A 127 3.66 18.37 0.62
CA LEU A 127 4.53 18.99 -0.38
C LEU A 127 5.06 20.35 0.07
N LYS A 128 4.21 21.15 0.74
CA LYS A 128 4.61 22.43 1.35
C LYS A 128 5.63 22.27 2.47
N ALA A 129 5.62 21.12 3.15
CA ALA A 129 6.59 20.79 4.19
C ALA A 129 7.91 20.19 3.65
N GLY A 130 8.06 20.05 2.32
CA GLY A 130 9.28 19.55 1.69
C GLY A 130 9.23 18.08 1.24
N MET A 131 8.05 17.45 1.23
CA MET A 131 7.89 16.07 0.78
C MET A 131 8.20 15.93 -0.72
N SER A 132 8.93 14.87 -1.09
CA SER A 132 9.27 14.57 -2.48
C SER A 132 8.01 14.26 -3.30
N ARG A 133 7.97 14.73 -4.56
CA ARG A 133 6.87 14.40 -5.49
C ARG A 133 6.70 12.89 -5.72
N HIS A 134 7.79 12.14 -5.56
CA HIS A 134 7.79 10.69 -5.70
C HIS A 134 6.94 10.00 -4.62
N TYR A 135 6.64 10.67 -3.51
CA TYR A 135 5.80 10.13 -2.45
C TYR A 135 4.40 9.74 -2.95
N ALA A 136 3.73 10.63 -3.71
CA ALA A 136 2.42 10.31 -4.28
C ALA A 136 2.47 9.11 -5.23
N THR A 137 3.54 9.00 -6.03
CA THR A 137 3.72 7.86 -6.92
C THR A 137 3.94 6.57 -6.12
N VAL A 138 4.77 6.60 -5.08
CA VAL A 138 5.06 5.42 -4.24
C VAL A 138 3.80 4.99 -3.48
N ASP A 139 3.05 5.92 -2.92
CA ASP A 139 1.80 5.66 -2.20
C ASP A 139 0.72 5.05 -3.13
N HIS A 140 0.56 5.60 -4.32
CA HIS A 140 -0.34 5.05 -5.32
C HIS A 140 0.09 3.65 -5.79
N MET A 141 1.39 3.44 -6.02
CA MET A 141 1.93 2.12 -6.40
C MET A 141 1.77 1.10 -5.27
N SER A 142 1.94 1.51 -4.00
CA SER A 142 1.73 0.64 -2.84
C SER A 142 0.27 0.19 -2.75
N THR A 143 -0.66 1.13 -2.93
CA THR A 143 -2.11 0.86 -2.96
C THR A 143 -2.49 -0.08 -4.11
N MET A 144 -1.98 0.17 -5.32
CA MET A 144 -2.24 -0.69 -6.48
C MET A 144 -1.64 -2.09 -6.29
N ALA A 145 -0.44 -2.19 -5.73
CA ALA A 145 0.20 -3.46 -5.39
C ALA A 145 -0.62 -4.25 -4.39
N LEU A 146 -1.17 -3.59 -3.35
CA LEU A 146 -2.07 -4.22 -2.37
C LEU A 146 -3.33 -4.78 -3.05
N ILE A 147 -4.03 -3.97 -3.86
CA ILE A 147 -5.26 -4.40 -4.54
C ILE A 147 -4.97 -5.60 -5.46
N LEU A 148 -3.91 -5.53 -6.25
CA LEU A 148 -3.54 -6.60 -7.16
C LEU A 148 -3.09 -7.86 -6.41
N ALA A 149 -2.34 -7.71 -5.31
CA ALA A 149 -1.96 -8.81 -4.43
C ALA A 149 -3.19 -9.50 -3.83
N CYS A 150 -4.20 -8.75 -3.38
CA CYS A 150 -5.46 -9.31 -2.90
C CYS A 150 -6.19 -10.09 -4.00
N MET A 151 -6.29 -9.54 -5.21
CA MET A 151 -6.91 -10.20 -6.35
C MET A 151 -6.20 -11.51 -6.73
N CYS A 152 -4.87 -11.49 -6.83
CA CYS A 152 -4.07 -12.67 -7.13
C CYS A 152 -4.13 -13.72 -6.01
N THR A 153 -4.08 -13.29 -4.74
CA THR A 153 -4.27 -14.17 -3.58
C THR A 153 -5.61 -14.87 -3.64
N PHE A 154 -6.66 -14.10 -3.90
CA PHE A 154 -8.02 -14.61 -3.94
C PHE A 154 -8.23 -15.61 -5.09
N ALA A 155 -7.74 -15.28 -6.29
CA ALA A 155 -7.76 -16.19 -7.42
C ALA A 155 -6.99 -17.49 -7.12
N SER A 156 -5.78 -17.39 -6.57
CA SER A 156 -4.96 -18.54 -6.21
C SER A 156 -5.65 -19.47 -5.21
N LEU A 157 -6.17 -18.92 -4.10
CA LEU A 157 -6.89 -19.69 -3.09
C LEU A 157 -8.16 -20.32 -3.66
N THR A 158 -8.87 -19.62 -4.54
CA THR A 158 -10.04 -20.14 -5.22
C THR A 158 -9.69 -21.36 -6.07
N PHE A 159 -8.66 -21.26 -6.92
CA PHE A 159 -8.21 -22.41 -7.71
C PHE A 159 -7.74 -23.56 -6.81
N TRP A 160 -7.00 -23.26 -5.74
CA TRP A 160 -6.54 -24.26 -4.78
C TRP A 160 -7.70 -25.03 -4.14
N VAL A 161 -8.74 -24.33 -3.67
CA VAL A 161 -9.94 -24.95 -3.08
C VAL A 161 -10.70 -25.75 -4.15
N CYS A 162 -10.92 -25.20 -5.33
CA CYS A 162 -11.63 -25.88 -6.41
C CYS A 162 -10.96 -27.18 -6.86
N LEU A 163 -9.62 -27.22 -6.90
CA LEU A 163 -8.86 -28.38 -7.36
C LEU A 163 -8.73 -29.48 -6.29
N ASN A 164 -8.80 -29.11 -5.00
CA ASN A 164 -8.64 -30.05 -3.88
C ASN A 164 -9.96 -30.48 -3.22
N THR A 165 -11.08 -29.82 -3.49
CA THR A 165 -12.38 -30.18 -2.90
C THR A 165 -13.14 -31.18 -3.78
N PRO A 166 -13.59 -32.34 -3.25
CA PRO A 166 -14.28 -33.37 -4.03
C PRO A 166 -15.73 -33.01 -4.41
N SER A 167 -16.34 -31.99 -3.79
CA SER A 167 -17.74 -31.60 -3.97
C SER A 167 -17.86 -30.21 -4.62
N ALA A 168 -18.35 -30.20 -5.87
CA ALA A 168 -18.54 -28.99 -6.70
C ALA A 168 -19.49 -27.93 -6.10
N ILE A 169 -20.40 -28.35 -5.22
CA ILE A 169 -21.36 -27.45 -4.56
C ILE A 169 -20.65 -26.56 -3.55
N THR A 170 -19.73 -27.12 -2.75
CA THR A 170 -18.97 -26.40 -1.72
C THR A 170 -17.99 -25.42 -2.34
N SER A 171 -17.31 -25.80 -3.43
CA SER A 171 -16.40 -24.89 -4.13
C SER A 171 -17.14 -23.72 -4.78
N GLY A 172 -18.29 -23.97 -5.41
CA GLY A 172 -19.16 -22.94 -5.98
C GLY A 172 -19.68 -21.94 -4.94
N LEU A 173 -20.12 -22.42 -3.78
CA LEU A 173 -20.59 -21.57 -2.68
C LEU A 173 -19.45 -20.72 -2.11
N THR A 174 -18.26 -21.29 -1.93
CA THR A 174 -17.09 -20.50 -1.48
C THR A 174 -16.67 -19.45 -2.50
N MET A 175 -16.68 -19.76 -3.81
CA MET A 175 -16.38 -18.79 -4.86
C MET A 175 -17.33 -17.59 -4.84
N ILE A 176 -18.63 -17.84 -4.70
CA ILE A 176 -19.64 -16.78 -4.69
C ILE A 176 -19.50 -15.91 -3.45
N ILE A 177 -19.36 -16.52 -2.26
CA ILE A 177 -19.26 -15.77 -1.00
C ILE A 177 -18.00 -14.91 -1.01
N PHE A 178 -16.83 -15.51 -1.24
CA PHE A 178 -15.60 -14.75 -1.17
C PHE A 178 -15.41 -13.81 -2.37
N GLY A 179 -15.95 -14.17 -3.55
CA GLY A 179 -15.96 -13.29 -4.73
C GLY A 179 -16.81 -12.04 -4.50
N LEU A 180 -17.98 -12.18 -3.87
CA LEU A 180 -18.83 -11.05 -3.48
C LEU A 180 -18.17 -10.19 -2.40
N VAL A 181 -17.45 -10.78 -1.46
CA VAL A 181 -16.68 -10.04 -0.46
C VAL A 181 -15.54 -9.26 -1.11
N GLY A 182 -14.81 -9.88 -2.06
CA GLY A 182 -13.75 -9.21 -2.82
C GLY A 182 -14.27 -8.06 -3.68
N LEU A 183 -15.36 -8.29 -4.44
CA LEU A 183 -16.05 -7.25 -5.21
C LEU A 183 -16.59 -6.14 -4.30
N GLY A 184 -17.14 -6.49 -3.14
CA GLY A 184 -17.60 -5.54 -2.13
C GLY A 184 -16.46 -4.68 -1.61
N ALA A 185 -15.31 -5.27 -1.28
CA ALA A 185 -14.14 -4.54 -0.81
C ALA A 185 -13.56 -3.61 -1.88
N ILE A 186 -13.47 -4.06 -3.14
CA ILE A 186 -12.96 -3.26 -4.25
C ILE A 186 -13.94 -2.13 -4.59
N SER A 187 -15.24 -2.41 -4.66
CA SER A 187 -16.26 -1.38 -4.91
C SER A 187 -16.32 -0.35 -3.78
N ALA A 188 -16.23 -0.78 -2.52
CA ALA A 188 -16.12 0.12 -1.38
C ALA A 188 -14.86 0.99 -1.45
N PHE A 189 -13.70 0.41 -1.81
CA PHE A 189 -12.45 1.14 -2.00
C PHE A 189 -12.51 2.15 -3.16
N VAL A 190 -13.15 1.78 -4.27
CA VAL A 190 -13.36 2.68 -5.41
C VAL A 190 -14.35 3.79 -5.04
N MET A 191 -15.39 3.49 -4.28
CA MET A 191 -16.35 4.50 -3.80
C MET A 191 -15.73 5.45 -2.78
N THR A 192 -14.85 5.00 -1.89
CA THR A 192 -14.14 5.90 -0.96
C THR A 192 -13.05 6.71 -1.65
N SER A 193 -12.33 6.15 -2.63
CA SER A 193 -11.32 6.90 -3.39
C SER A 193 -11.91 7.91 -4.38
N LEU A 194 -13.04 7.61 -5.03
CA LEU A 194 -13.81 8.58 -5.81
C LEU A 194 -14.62 9.55 -4.92
N GLY A 195 -14.86 9.15 -3.68
CA GLY A 195 -15.58 9.92 -2.66
C GLY A 195 -14.76 11.01 -1.97
N GLU A 196 -13.46 11.15 -2.25
CA GLU A 196 -12.63 12.26 -1.72
C GLU A 196 -12.97 13.65 -2.31
N GLY A 197 -14.24 13.85 -2.70
CA GLY A 197 -14.89 15.14 -2.93
C GLY A 197 -15.92 15.48 -1.85
N TRP A 198 -15.70 15.09 -0.60
CA TRP A 198 -16.58 15.49 0.51
C TRP A 198 -16.26 16.92 0.94
N LYS A 199 -17.20 17.81 0.61
CA LYS A 199 -17.36 19.16 1.18
C LYS A 199 -17.58 19.10 2.69
#